data_AF-A0A1Y1IQT4-F1
#
_entry.id   AF-A0A1Y1IQT4-F1
#
_cell.length_a   1.000
_cell.length_b   1.000
_cell.length_c   1.000
_cell.angle_alpha   90.00
_cell.angle_beta   90.00
_cell.angle_gamma   90.00
#
_symmetry.space_group_name_H-M   'P 1'
#
loop_
_entity.id
_entity.type
_entity.pdbx_description
1 polymer ?
#
loop_
_entity_poly.entity_id
_entity_poly.type
_entity_poly.pdbx_seq_one_letter_code
_entity_poly.pdbx_strand_id
1 'polypeptide(L)'
;RDPDESKARYDRWGGIPRFVLEKVDSDAQALLEKAISTTPLKVLVDSVGSQAAPNEASHKLLHLRVRGDFETTVMVMASVYVTHRVAYQIWKNEKEALRTFLSSSEGEGSVGALRGNLWEGFCHARLIEGGQFRIRDLSDPLLSTSDKIFQRPAAAPLVFDNW
;
A
#
# COMPACT_ATOMS: atom_id res chain seq x y z
N ARG A 1 14.19 -26.94 2.50
CA ARG A 1 13.20 -25.84 2.68
C ARG A 1 12.17 -25.99 1.58
N ASP A 2 10.91 -25.90 1.93
CA ASP A 2 9.81 -25.94 0.97
C ASP A 2 9.82 -24.66 0.09
N PRO A 3 9.92 -24.78 -1.25
CA PRO A 3 9.82 -23.64 -2.16
C PRO A 3 8.51 -22.86 -2.05
N ASP A 4 7.40 -23.54 -1.78
CA ASP A 4 6.06 -22.92 -1.75
C ASP A 4 5.91 -22.01 -0.53
N GLU A 5 6.38 -22.45 0.63
CA GLU A 5 6.41 -21.60 1.83
C GLU A 5 7.34 -20.39 1.66
N SER A 6 8.46 -20.57 0.96
CA SER A 6 9.42 -19.48 0.75
C SER A 6 8.84 -18.43 -0.20
N LYS A 7 8.09 -18.86 -1.22
CA LYS A 7 7.32 -17.97 -2.08
C LYS A 7 6.25 -17.21 -1.28
N ALA A 8 5.49 -17.88 -0.42
CA ALA A 8 4.49 -17.21 0.42
C ALA A 8 5.11 -16.14 1.31
N ARG A 9 6.27 -16.42 1.92
CA ARG A 9 7.01 -15.42 2.71
C ARG A 9 7.53 -14.27 1.85
N TYR A 10 7.99 -14.54 0.63
CA TYR A 10 8.40 -13.50 -0.32
C TYR A 10 7.22 -12.61 -0.74
N ASP A 11 6.05 -13.20 -1.03
CA ASP A 11 4.86 -12.44 -1.40
C ASP A 11 4.37 -11.54 -0.25
N ARG A 12 4.64 -11.94 1.00
CA ARG A 12 4.30 -11.18 2.21
C ARG A 12 5.33 -10.10 2.56
N TRP A 13 6.59 -10.49 2.75
CA TRP A 13 7.69 -9.61 3.19
C TRP A 13 8.37 -8.86 2.06
N GLY A 14 8.14 -9.25 0.81
CA GLY A 14 8.97 -8.85 -0.31
C GLY A 14 10.36 -9.49 -0.24
N GLY A 15 11.35 -8.75 -0.73
CA GLY A 15 12.71 -9.24 -0.93
C GLY A 15 13.63 -9.28 0.29
N ILE A 16 13.14 -9.28 1.54
CA ILE A 16 14.03 -9.33 2.73
C ILE A 16 14.50 -10.77 2.97
N PRO A 17 15.74 -11.16 2.60
CA PRO A 17 16.14 -12.57 2.59
C PRO A 17 16.10 -13.18 3.99
N ARG A 18 16.39 -12.39 5.02
CA ARG A 18 16.36 -12.82 6.42
C ARG A 18 14.98 -13.31 6.86
N PHE A 19 13.87 -12.70 6.42
CA PHE A 19 12.52 -13.13 6.80
C PHE A 19 11.87 -14.11 5.82
N VAL A 20 12.41 -14.20 4.61
CA VAL A 20 12.00 -15.18 3.60
C VAL A 20 12.64 -16.54 3.84
N LEU A 21 13.93 -16.52 4.20
CA LEU A 21 14.77 -17.71 4.29
C LEU A 21 15.01 -18.09 5.75
N GLU A 22 15.53 -17.20 6.60
CA GLU A 22 16.08 -17.59 7.91
C GLU A 22 15.07 -17.57 9.07
N LYS A 23 14.38 -16.44 9.24
CA LYS A 23 13.48 -16.15 10.36
C LYS A 23 12.03 -16.52 10.03
N VAL A 24 11.80 -17.81 9.89
CA VAL A 24 10.52 -18.37 9.41
C VAL A 24 9.54 -18.71 10.52
N ASP A 25 9.96 -18.58 11.79
CA ASP A 25 9.11 -18.80 12.95
C ASP A 25 8.02 -17.72 13.11
N SER A 26 6.92 -18.08 13.77
CA SER A 26 5.75 -17.21 13.94
C SER A 26 6.08 -15.87 14.60
N ASP A 27 7.01 -15.85 15.56
CA ASP A 27 7.35 -14.65 16.32
C ASP A 27 8.09 -13.64 15.44
N ALA A 28 9.01 -14.12 14.61
CA ALA A 28 9.65 -13.30 13.59
C ALA A 28 8.65 -12.81 12.54
N GLN A 29 7.71 -13.66 12.11
CA GLN A 29 6.68 -13.28 11.14
C GLN A 29 5.71 -12.22 11.70
N ALA A 30 5.42 -12.24 13.01
CA ALA A 30 4.58 -11.26 13.69
C ALA A 30 5.17 -9.84 13.69
N LEU A 31 6.48 -9.68 13.46
CA LEU A 31 7.11 -8.36 13.37
C LEU A 31 6.58 -7.54 12.20
N LEU A 32 6.15 -8.17 11.10
CA LEU A 32 5.55 -7.46 9.97
C LEU A 32 4.18 -6.90 10.32
N GLU A 33 3.32 -7.71 10.93
CA GLU A 33 1.99 -7.26 11.36
C GLU A 33 2.10 -6.13 12.39
N LYS A 34 3.07 -6.23 13.31
CA LYS A 34 3.38 -5.14 14.23
C LYS A 34 3.73 -3.87 13.45
N ALA A 35 4.68 -3.93 12.52
CA ALA A 35 5.07 -2.78 11.71
C ALA A 35 3.88 -2.18 10.94
N ILE A 36 3.03 -3.01 10.32
CA ILE A 36 1.82 -2.60 9.61
C ILE A 36 0.86 -1.84 10.55
N SER A 37 0.69 -2.33 11.78
CA SER A 37 -0.27 -1.75 12.73
C SER A 37 0.21 -0.46 13.42
N THR A 38 1.53 -0.29 13.59
CA THR A 38 2.08 0.79 14.41
C THR A 38 2.72 1.92 13.61
N THR A 39 3.00 1.74 12.32
CA THR A 39 3.72 2.75 11.53
C THR A 39 2.75 3.85 11.06
N PRO A 40 2.93 5.11 11.50
CA PRO A 40 2.03 6.19 11.12
C PRO A 40 2.30 6.69 9.70
N LEU A 41 1.30 7.30 9.07
CA LEU A 41 1.41 7.85 7.71
C LEU A 41 2.60 8.81 7.57
N LYS A 42 2.82 9.70 8.54
CA LYS A 42 3.91 10.68 8.51
C LYS A 42 5.28 10.01 8.34
N VAL A 43 5.53 8.89 9.02
CA VAL A 43 6.80 8.17 8.92
C VAL A 43 7.02 7.66 7.51
N LEU A 44 5.99 7.15 6.85
CA LEU A 44 6.10 6.67 5.47
C LEU A 44 6.38 7.82 4.50
N VAL A 45 5.67 8.94 4.67
CA VAL A 45 5.87 10.15 3.84
C VAL A 45 7.28 10.70 4.02
N ASP A 46 7.75 10.83 5.26
CA ASP A 46 9.11 11.31 5.56
C ASP A 46 10.18 10.37 4.95
N SER A 47 9.99 9.06 5.09
CA SER A 47 10.94 8.03 4.59
C SER A 47 11.03 8.02 3.06
N VAL A 48 9.90 8.22 2.37
CA VAL A 48 9.86 8.27 0.90
C VAL A 48 10.35 9.63 0.38
N GLY A 49 9.96 10.73 1.03
CA GLY A 49 10.24 12.08 0.57
C GLY A 49 11.64 12.63 0.90
N SER A 50 12.25 12.20 2.01
CA SER A 50 13.48 12.83 2.51
C SER A 50 14.76 12.03 2.27
N GLN A 51 14.69 10.79 1.74
CA GLN A 51 15.81 9.83 1.70
C GLN A 51 16.56 9.65 3.05
N ALA A 52 16.01 10.18 4.15
CA ALA A 52 16.57 10.07 5.48
C ALA A 52 16.42 8.62 5.95
N ALA A 53 17.41 8.14 6.72
CA ALA A 53 17.45 6.78 7.24
C ALA A 53 16.08 6.40 7.84
N PRO A 54 15.34 5.50 7.19
CA PRO A 54 14.04 5.08 7.66
C PRO A 54 14.16 4.51 9.09
N ASN A 55 13.14 4.71 9.94
CA ASN A 55 13.12 4.03 11.22
C ASN A 55 13.01 2.49 11.01
N GLU A 56 13.47 1.69 11.97
CA GLU A 56 13.48 0.21 11.87
C GLU A 56 12.13 -0.42 11.49
N ALA A 57 11.01 0.25 11.80
CA ALA A 57 9.67 -0.20 11.41
C ALA A 57 9.40 0.04 9.92
N SER A 58 9.74 1.22 9.40
CA SER A 58 9.56 1.57 8.00
C SER A 58 10.40 0.71 7.05
N HIS A 59 11.58 0.22 7.45
CA HIS A 59 12.38 -0.72 6.63
C HIS A 59 11.73 -2.08 6.37
N LYS A 60 10.72 -2.46 7.18
CA LYS A 60 9.95 -3.69 6.95
C LYS A 60 8.77 -3.47 6.00
N LEU A 61 8.36 -2.21 5.82
CA LEU A 61 7.24 -1.82 4.97
C LEU A 61 7.70 -1.20 3.65
N LEU A 62 8.90 -0.62 3.64
CA LEU A 62 9.48 0.12 2.53
C LEU A 62 10.84 -0.46 2.17
N HIS A 63 11.04 -0.70 0.88
CA HIS A 63 12.28 -1.22 0.32
C HIS A 63 12.90 -0.24 -0.66
N LEU A 64 14.22 -0.21 -0.69
CA LEU A 64 14.96 0.42 -1.77
C LEU A 64 14.87 -0.48 -3.01
N ARG A 65 14.42 0.10 -4.11
CA ARG A 65 14.44 -0.52 -5.43
C ARG A 65 15.33 0.30 -6.35
N VAL A 66 16.32 -0.38 -6.91
CA VAL A 66 17.18 0.17 -7.95
C VAL A 66 16.37 0.28 -9.25
N ARG A 67 16.45 1.40 -9.95
CA ARG A 67 15.82 1.59 -11.26
C ARG A 67 16.61 0.84 -12.34
N GLY A 68 16.05 0.77 -13.55
CA GLY A 68 16.69 0.06 -14.67
C GLY A 68 18.02 0.66 -15.12
N ASP A 69 18.34 1.89 -14.68
CA ASP A 69 19.64 2.54 -14.90
C ASP A 69 20.74 2.03 -13.97
N PHE A 70 20.42 1.27 -12.93
CA PHE A 70 21.33 0.80 -11.88
C PHE A 70 22.06 1.89 -11.08
N GLU A 71 21.73 3.16 -11.31
CA GLU A 71 22.35 4.32 -10.66
C GLU A 71 21.40 4.99 -9.67
N THR A 72 20.09 4.93 -9.94
CA THR A 72 19.09 5.60 -9.11
C THR A 72 18.28 4.61 -8.28
N THR A 73 17.94 5.02 -7.06
CA THR A 73 17.11 4.23 -6.15
C THR A 73 15.83 4.97 -5.81
N VAL A 74 14.77 4.20 -5.60
CA VAL A 74 13.48 4.69 -5.12
C VAL A 74 13.03 3.86 -3.92
N MET A 75 12.31 4.51 -3.01
CA MET A 75 11.65 3.81 -1.91
C MET A 75 10.27 3.36 -2.37
N VAL A 76 9.97 2.07 -2.25
CA VAL A 76 8.70 1.45 -2.65
C VAL A 76 8.15 0.59 -1.52
N MET A 77 6.84 0.29 -1.55
CA MET A 77 6.28 -0.68 -0.61
C MET A 77 6.91 -2.06 -0.80
N ALA A 78 7.09 -2.78 0.30
CA ALA A 78 7.80 -4.05 0.34
C ALA A 78 7.16 -5.12 -0.56
N SER A 79 5.84 -5.15 -0.60
CA SER A 79 5.04 -6.12 -1.35
C SER A 79 3.63 -5.59 -1.59
N VAL A 80 2.88 -6.25 -2.49
CA VAL A 80 1.44 -5.96 -2.69
C VAL A 80 0.65 -6.19 -1.40
N TYR A 81 0.98 -7.25 -0.65
CA TYR A 81 0.39 -7.53 0.66
C TYR A 81 0.56 -6.33 1.61
N VAL A 82 1.79 -5.85 1.77
CA VAL A 82 2.10 -4.70 2.62
C VAL A 82 1.37 -3.45 2.16
N THR A 83 1.34 -3.18 0.86
CA THR A 83 0.61 -2.03 0.28
C THR A 83 -0.84 -2.01 0.75
N HIS A 84 -1.59 -3.10 0.54
CA HIS A 84 -3.00 -3.16 0.88
C HIS A 84 -3.23 -3.04 2.39
N ARG A 85 -2.43 -3.75 3.19
CA ARG A 85 -2.61 -3.78 4.64
C ARG A 85 -2.28 -2.43 5.29
N VAL A 86 -1.20 -1.78 4.86
CA VAL A 86 -0.82 -0.44 5.34
C VAL A 86 -1.86 0.59 4.92
N ALA A 87 -2.30 0.59 3.66
CA ALA A 87 -3.32 1.53 3.20
C ALA A 87 -4.63 1.39 4.00
N TYR A 88 -5.06 0.15 4.28
CA TYR A 88 -6.23 -0.12 5.11
C TYR A 88 -6.05 0.37 6.55
N GLN A 89 -4.90 0.11 7.18
CA GLN A 89 -4.64 0.56 8.56
C GLN A 89 -4.59 2.09 8.66
N ILE A 90 -3.92 2.76 7.73
CA ILE A 90 -3.87 4.24 7.70
C ILE A 90 -5.27 4.82 7.48
N TRP A 91 -6.07 4.23 6.60
CA TRP A 91 -7.46 4.64 6.43
C TRP A 91 -8.27 4.50 7.73
N LYS A 92 -8.10 3.37 8.43
CA LYS A 92 -8.83 3.08 9.66
C LYS A 92 -8.42 4.02 10.81
N ASN A 93 -7.13 4.32 10.94
CA ASN A 93 -6.56 4.97 12.11
C ASN A 93 -6.27 6.46 11.91
N GLU A 94 -5.98 6.89 10.68
CA GLU A 94 -5.49 8.23 10.33
C GLU A 94 -6.26 8.85 9.14
N LYS A 95 -7.57 8.57 9.05
CA LYS A 95 -8.42 8.92 7.89
C LYS A 95 -8.27 10.38 7.40
N GLU A 96 -8.30 11.35 8.30
CA GLU A 96 -8.22 12.77 7.92
C GLU A 96 -6.81 13.17 7.46
N ALA A 97 -5.77 12.59 8.06
CA ALA A 97 -4.40 12.80 7.62
C ALA A 97 -4.18 12.18 6.23
N LEU A 98 -4.71 10.98 5.99
CA LEU A 98 -4.71 10.34 4.68
C LEU A 98 -5.40 11.21 3.63
N ARG A 99 -6.62 11.69 3.91
CA ARG A 99 -7.36 12.58 3.00
C ARG A 99 -6.55 13.84 2.68
N THR A 100 -5.98 14.48 3.70
CA THR A 100 -5.15 15.68 3.54
C THR A 100 -3.96 15.39 2.64
N PHE A 101 -3.18 14.35 2.95
CA PHE A 101 -2.02 13.93 2.16
C PHE A 101 -2.36 13.65 0.69
N LEU A 102 -3.44 12.90 0.43
CA LEU A 102 -3.87 12.56 -0.92
C LEU A 102 -4.20 13.82 -1.73
N SER A 103 -4.86 14.81 -1.11
CA SER A 103 -5.24 16.06 -1.76
C SER A 103 -4.08 17.06 -1.90
N SER A 104 -3.18 17.14 -0.93
CA SER A 104 -2.14 18.18 -0.88
C SER A 104 -0.85 17.78 -1.58
N SER A 105 -0.61 16.48 -1.79
CA SER A 105 0.60 16.00 -2.47
C SER A 105 0.46 15.88 -3.99
N GLU A 106 -0.64 16.36 -4.57
CA GLU A 106 -0.79 16.38 -6.02
C GLU A 106 0.37 17.14 -6.69
N GLY A 107 0.93 16.56 -7.76
CA GLY A 107 2.11 17.10 -8.44
C GLY A 107 3.45 16.83 -7.74
N GLU A 108 3.47 16.41 -6.48
CA GLU A 108 4.72 16.05 -5.80
C GLU A 108 5.19 14.66 -6.26
N GLY A 109 6.31 14.63 -6.99
CA GLY A 109 6.86 13.44 -7.62
C GLY A 109 7.54 12.50 -6.64
N SER A 110 8.18 13.02 -5.59
CA SER A 110 8.93 12.21 -4.62
C SER A 110 8.06 11.18 -3.91
N VAL A 111 6.82 11.56 -3.57
CA VAL A 111 5.85 10.69 -2.88
C VAL A 111 4.78 10.12 -3.82
N GLY A 112 4.90 10.32 -5.13
CA GLY A 112 3.88 9.95 -6.11
C GLY A 112 3.49 8.47 -6.07
N ALA A 113 4.48 7.59 -5.95
CA ALA A 113 4.25 6.15 -5.84
C ALA A 113 3.53 5.77 -4.53
N LEU A 114 3.94 6.35 -3.40
CA LEU A 114 3.28 6.14 -2.11
C LEU A 114 1.83 6.64 -2.14
N ARG A 115 1.60 7.82 -2.72
CA ARG A 115 0.25 8.39 -2.92
C ARG A 115 -0.63 7.43 -3.72
N GLY A 116 -0.14 6.93 -4.86
CA GLY A 116 -0.87 5.96 -5.69
C GLY A 116 -1.24 4.69 -4.93
N ASN A 117 -0.28 4.10 -4.22
CA ASN A 117 -0.48 2.89 -3.42
C ASN A 117 -1.53 3.07 -2.30
N LEU A 118 -1.48 4.20 -1.58
CA LEU A 118 -2.44 4.52 -0.53
C LEU A 118 -3.82 4.84 -1.09
N TRP A 119 -3.88 5.54 -2.24
CA TRP A 119 -5.12 5.83 -2.94
C TRP A 119 -5.82 4.56 -3.40
N GLU A 120 -5.10 3.65 -4.04
CA GLU A 120 -5.65 2.38 -4.51
C GLU A 120 -6.21 1.55 -3.34
N GLY A 121 -5.45 1.44 -2.24
CA GLY A 121 -5.93 0.74 -1.05
C GLY A 121 -7.16 1.39 -0.41
N PHE A 122 -7.23 2.72 -0.39
CA PHE A 122 -8.43 3.46 0.03
C PHE A 122 -9.63 3.15 -0.88
N CYS A 123 -9.43 3.18 -2.20
CA CYS A 123 -10.46 2.85 -3.18
C CYS A 123 -10.96 1.42 -2.98
N HIS A 124 -10.06 0.44 -2.80
CA HIS A 124 -10.45 -0.94 -2.52
C HIS A 124 -11.31 -1.04 -1.26
N ALA A 125 -10.90 -0.41 -0.15
CA ALA A 125 -11.69 -0.40 1.08
C ALA A 125 -13.09 0.19 0.87
N ARG A 126 -13.21 1.30 0.14
CA ARG A 126 -14.50 1.95 -0.15
C ARG A 126 -15.37 1.19 -1.15
N LEU A 127 -14.77 0.59 -2.16
CA LEU A 127 -15.52 -0.16 -3.18
C LEU A 127 -16.16 -1.42 -2.59
N ILE A 128 -15.57 -2.02 -1.56
CA ILE A 128 -16.12 -3.21 -0.88
C ILE A 128 -17.39 -2.87 -0.10
N GLU A 129 -17.44 -1.71 0.56
CA GLU A 129 -18.63 -1.23 1.29
C GLU A 129 -19.84 -1.01 0.37
N GLY A 130 -19.62 -0.94 -0.94
CA GLY A 130 -20.65 -0.67 -1.94
C GLY A 130 -21.14 0.78 -1.89
N GLY A 131 -22.33 1.02 -2.44
CA GLY A 131 -22.94 2.35 -2.46
C GLY A 131 -22.93 3.00 -3.83
N GLN A 132 -23.05 4.33 -3.83
CA GLN A 132 -23.21 5.16 -5.02
C GLN A 132 -21.89 5.85 -5.37
N PHE A 133 -21.41 5.62 -6.59
CA PHE A 133 -20.18 6.20 -7.10
C PHE A 133 -20.46 7.05 -8.33
N ARG A 134 -19.86 8.23 -8.39
CA ARG A 134 -19.80 8.99 -9.63
C ARG A 134 -18.74 8.36 -10.53
N ILE A 135 -19.13 7.99 -11.74
CA ILE A 135 -18.23 7.43 -12.74
C ILE A 135 -18.16 8.35 -13.96
N ARG A 136 -17.00 8.36 -14.62
CA ARG A 136 -16.77 9.04 -15.89
C ARG A 136 -16.55 7.99 -16.96
N ASP A 137 -17.25 8.13 -18.09
CA ASP A 137 -17.03 7.29 -19.26
C ASP A 137 -15.70 7.67 -19.93
N LEU A 138 -14.77 6.73 -20.05
CA LEU A 138 -13.47 6.97 -20.69
C LEU A 138 -13.55 6.85 -22.22
N SER A 139 -14.66 6.34 -22.76
CA SER A 139 -14.89 6.26 -24.20
C SER A 139 -15.47 7.54 -24.80
N ASP A 140 -15.91 8.49 -23.96
CA ASP A 140 -16.40 9.80 -24.38
C ASP A 140 -15.22 10.77 -24.54
N PRO A 141 -14.82 11.12 -25.79
CA PRO A 141 -13.69 12.00 -26.06
C PRO A 141 -13.94 13.44 -25.62
N LEU A 142 -15.20 13.83 -25.38
CA LEU A 142 -15.55 15.17 -24.93
C LEU A 142 -15.38 15.34 -23.42
N LEU A 143 -15.02 14.27 -22.70
CA LEU A 143 -15.00 14.23 -21.23
C LEU A 143 -16.28 14.82 -20.64
N SER A 144 -17.42 14.70 -21.34
CA SER A 144 -18.67 15.22 -20.83
C SER A 144 -18.94 14.43 -19.56
N THR A 145 -18.90 15.11 -18.42
CA THR A 145 -19.09 14.48 -17.12
C THR A 145 -20.57 14.12 -17.02
N SER A 146 -21.00 13.08 -17.73
CA SER A 146 -22.24 12.41 -17.38
C SER A 146 -21.93 11.73 -16.05
N ASP A 147 -22.22 12.42 -14.94
CA ASP A 147 -22.14 11.87 -13.59
C ASP A 147 -23.16 10.73 -13.50
N LYS A 148 -22.78 9.54 -13.98
CA LYS A 148 -23.58 8.33 -13.82
C LYS A 148 -23.36 7.85 -12.40
N ILE A 149 -24.45 7.58 -11.69
CA ILE A 149 -24.40 6.99 -10.36
C ILE A 149 -24.36 5.48 -10.55
N PHE A 150 -23.19 4.88 -10.33
CA PHE A 150 -23.05 3.43 -10.26
C PHE A 150 -23.43 2.96 -8.86
N GLN A 151 -24.43 2.08 -8.76
CA GLN A 151 -24.76 1.38 -7.52
C GLN A 151 -24.05 0.03 -7.47
N ARG A 152 -23.12 -0.11 -6.53
CA ARG A 152 -22.60 -1.41 -6.16
C ARG A 152 -23.39 -1.92 -4.95
N PRO A 153 -24.07 -3.08 -5.03
CA PRO A 153 -24.66 -3.69 -3.84
C PRO A 153 -23.54 -3.92 -2.81
N ALA A 154 -23.82 -3.69 -1.53
CA ALA A 154 -22.87 -3.97 -0.46
C ALA A 154 -22.40 -5.42 -0.59
N ALA A 155 -21.13 -5.62 -0.92
CA ALA A 155 -20.61 -6.97 -1.04
C ALA A 155 -20.49 -7.54 0.38
N ALA A 156 -20.67 -8.85 0.53
CA ALA A 156 -20.17 -9.54 1.71
C ALA A 156 -18.70 -9.10 1.93
N PRO A 157 -18.26 -8.84 3.17
CA PRO A 157 -16.89 -8.41 3.43
C PRO A 157 -15.93 -9.32 2.67
N LEU A 158 -14.99 -8.73 1.92
CA LEU A 158 -13.95 -9.53 1.26
C LEU A 158 -13.21 -10.29 2.36
N VAL A 159 -13.52 -11.58 2.46
CA VAL A 159 -12.66 -12.52 3.17
C VAL A 159 -11.42 -12.59 2.30
N PHE A 160 -10.36 -11.90 2.73
CA PHE A 160 -9.04 -12.27 2.26
C PHE A 160 -8.82 -13.66 2.86
N ASP A 161 -9.17 -14.69 2.08
CA ASP A 161 -8.72 -16.04 2.40
C ASP A 161 -7.23 -15.94 2.66
N ASN A 162 -6.74 -16.66 3.67
CA ASN A 162 -5.32 -16.64 4.00
C ASN A 162 -4.54 -17.10 2.76
N TRP A 163 -3.89 -16.16 2.07
CA TRP A 163 -2.92 -16.43 1.02
C TRP A 163 -1.55 -16.64 1.67
#